data_AF-A0A6P6LNY4-F1
#
_entry.id   AF-A0A6P6LNY4-F1
#
_cell.length_a   1.000
_cell.length_b   1.000
_cell.length_c   1.000
_cell.angle_alpha   90.00
_cell.angle_beta   90.00
_cell.angle_gamma   90.00
#
_symmetry.space_group_name_H-M   'P 1'
#
loop_
_entity.id
_entity.type
_entity.pdbx_description
1 polymer ?
#
loop_
_entity_poly.entity_id
_entity_poly.type
_entity_poly.pdbx_seq_one_letter_code
_entity_poly.pdbx_strand_id
1 'polypeptide(L)'
;MWWAEQVPAFVPVCFVVDCTIAGESLPKCRRSYFSKVEAVMAAVRDMYEGVDVENMTPAEQKRHRETQLNQHPNILFRINRKDRLHVLLFRPTGDSWWINIIKENYGGIFAQWTFQHADNQPIRHAMNLSGNRDELQRFCDEFPDNLEAFRAHVQENEDQRDQRETIEDLRETIEEQKETIEEQRETIEDDNAAIQDLEERIRELDLENRRLRRQHLNHERPCFPQ
;
A
#
# COMPACT_ATOMS: atom_id res chain seq x y z
N MET A 1 -7.68 16.24 42.73
CA MET A 1 -6.96 14.95 42.57
C MET A 1 -6.08 15.09 41.36
N TRP A 2 -4.77 15.09 41.60
CA TRP A 2 -3.73 15.24 40.60
C TRP A 2 -3.42 13.86 40.03
N TRP A 3 -3.31 13.75 38.70
CA TRP A 3 -2.54 12.69 38.05
C TRP A 3 -1.53 13.37 37.13
N ALA A 4 -0.30 13.39 37.62
CA ALA A 4 0.92 13.64 36.88
C ALA A 4 1.64 12.30 36.69
N GLU A 5 2.66 12.31 35.82
CA GLU A 5 3.66 11.25 35.56
C GLU A 5 3.28 10.23 34.47
N GLN A 6 4.12 9.87 33.50
CA GLN A 6 5.55 10.10 33.28
C GLN A 6 5.86 9.88 31.79
N VAL A 7 6.68 10.75 31.19
CA VAL A 7 7.30 10.54 29.87
C VAL A 7 8.78 10.19 30.11
N PRO A 8 9.31 9.07 29.60
CA PRO A 8 10.75 8.82 29.71
C PRO A 8 11.52 9.60 28.64
N ALA A 9 12.48 10.39 29.11
CA ALA A 9 13.49 11.06 28.31
C ALA A 9 14.43 10.03 27.67
N PHE A 10 14.54 10.06 26.33
CA PHE A 10 15.58 9.36 25.60
C PHE A 10 16.87 10.20 25.65
N VAL A 11 17.89 9.67 26.33
CA VAL A 11 19.25 10.20 26.33
C VAL A 11 20.01 9.59 25.14
N PRO A 12 20.65 10.38 24.25
CA PRO A 12 21.53 9.82 23.23
C PRO A 12 22.85 9.40 23.88
N VAL A 13 23.12 8.09 23.89
CA VAL A 13 24.42 7.54 24.28
C VAL A 13 25.38 7.71 23.09
N CYS A 14 26.27 8.69 23.18
CA CYS A 14 27.44 8.79 22.31
C CYS A 14 28.45 7.70 22.71
N PHE A 15 28.53 6.63 21.91
CA PHE A 15 29.67 5.72 21.96
C PHE A 15 30.83 6.34 21.17
N VAL A 16 31.80 6.89 21.88
CA VAL A 16 33.16 7.08 21.36
C VAL A 16 33.86 5.74 21.47
N VAL A 17 34.10 5.10 20.32
CA VAL A 17 34.98 3.92 20.24
C VAL A 17 36.31 4.39 19.68
N ASP A 18 37.25 4.65 20.58
CA ASP A 18 38.68 4.61 20.25
C ASP A 18 39.07 3.16 20.02
N CYS A 19 39.45 2.83 18.77
CA CYS A 19 40.13 1.58 18.44
C CYS A 19 41.36 1.89 17.60
N THR A 20 42.45 2.16 18.30
CA THR A 20 43.80 1.90 17.80
C THR A 20 44.11 0.44 18.13
N ILE A 21 44.42 -0.40 17.13
CA ILE A 21 45.39 -1.51 17.20
C ILE A 21 45.45 -2.21 15.84
N ALA A 22 46.69 -2.46 15.43
CA ALA A 22 47.11 -3.18 14.24
C ALA A 22 46.58 -4.61 14.18
N GLY A 23 46.15 -5.04 12.99
CA GLY A 23 45.70 -6.41 12.74
C GLY A 23 44.54 -6.42 11.75
N GLU A 24 44.89 -6.46 10.47
CA GLU A 24 44.04 -6.48 9.28
C GLU A 24 42.69 -7.22 9.43
N SER A 25 41.61 -6.44 9.58
CA SER A 25 40.28 -6.83 9.09
C SER A 25 39.70 -5.65 8.33
N LEU A 26 39.58 -5.79 7.01
CA LEU A 26 39.09 -4.76 6.10
C LEU A 26 37.70 -4.24 6.54
N PRO A 27 37.47 -2.92 6.49
CA PRO A 27 36.24 -2.33 7.03
C PRO A 27 35.01 -2.68 6.19
N LYS A 28 33.91 -3.04 6.87
CA LYS A 28 32.58 -3.32 6.30
C LYS A 28 32.03 -2.22 5.36
N CYS A 29 32.61 -1.01 5.40
CA CYS A 29 32.31 0.08 4.46
C CYS A 29 32.57 -0.29 2.98
N ARG A 30 33.62 -1.06 2.64
CA ARG A 30 33.92 -1.36 1.22
C ARG A 30 32.87 -2.25 0.54
N ARG A 31 32.15 -3.08 1.30
CA ARG A 31 31.17 -4.02 0.74
C ARG A 31 29.89 -3.31 0.25
N SER A 32 29.49 -2.24 0.94
CA SER A 32 28.31 -1.44 0.59
C SER A 32 28.49 -0.63 -0.69
N TYR A 33 29.69 -0.12 -0.95
CA TYR A 33 29.96 0.65 -2.18
C TYR A 33 30.04 -0.27 -3.40
N PHE A 34 30.68 -1.44 -3.27
CA PHE A 34 30.78 -2.39 -4.37
C PHE A 34 29.42 -2.92 -4.82
N SER A 35 28.51 -3.21 -3.88
CA SER A 35 27.15 -3.66 -4.22
C SER A 35 26.32 -2.59 -4.93
N LYS A 36 26.49 -1.31 -4.56
CA LYS A 36 25.82 -0.20 -5.26
C LYS A 36 26.35 -0.05 -6.69
N VAL A 37 27.67 -0.14 -6.89
CA VAL A 37 28.27 -0.01 -8.24
C VAL A 37 27.80 -1.12 -9.18
N GLU A 38 27.73 -2.38 -8.72
CA GLU A 38 27.16 -3.47 -9.53
C GLU A 38 25.66 -3.26 -9.84
N ALA A 39 24.88 -2.79 -8.87
CA ALA A 39 23.47 -2.47 -9.09
C ALA A 39 23.27 -1.30 -10.08
N VAL A 40 24.13 -0.28 -10.03
CA VAL A 40 24.17 0.84 -10.98
C VAL A 40 24.46 0.34 -12.39
N MET A 41 25.50 -0.49 -12.56
CA MET A 41 25.85 -1.08 -13.86
C MET A 41 24.78 -2.04 -14.38
N ALA A 42 23.98 -2.64 -13.50
CA ALA A 42 22.83 -3.43 -13.92
C ALA A 42 21.66 -2.59 -14.42
N ALA A 43 21.44 -1.40 -13.83
CA ALA A 43 20.28 -0.54 -14.10
C ALA A 43 20.49 0.44 -15.27
N VAL A 44 21.73 0.80 -15.58
CA VAL A 44 22.09 1.66 -16.72
C VAL A 44 23.03 0.92 -17.67
N ARG A 45 22.64 0.80 -18.95
CA ARG A 45 23.40 0.03 -19.95
C ARG A 45 23.59 0.79 -21.25
N ASP A 46 24.60 0.43 -22.04
CA ASP A 46 24.70 0.94 -23.40
C ASP A 46 23.80 0.10 -24.34
N MET A 47 22.98 0.78 -25.15
CA MET A 47 21.98 0.11 -26.02
C MET A 47 22.59 -0.91 -26.99
N TYR A 48 23.82 -0.66 -27.44
CA TYR A 48 24.52 -1.48 -28.44
C TYR A 48 25.83 -2.07 -27.90
N GLU A 49 25.93 -2.27 -26.58
CA GLU A 49 27.10 -2.91 -26.00
C GLU A 49 27.32 -4.30 -26.62
N GLY A 50 28.53 -4.56 -27.13
CA GLY A 50 28.89 -5.83 -27.76
C GLY A 50 28.28 -6.08 -29.14
N VAL A 51 27.63 -5.10 -29.76
CA VAL A 51 27.03 -5.21 -31.09
C VAL A 51 27.71 -4.26 -32.07
N ASP A 52 28.07 -4.78 -33.25
CA ASP A 52 28.65 -3.97 -34.32
C ASP A 52 27.56 -3.19 -35.08
N VAL A 53 27.27 -1.98 -34.60
CA VAL A 53 26.22 -1.11 -35.14
C VAL A 53 26.51 -0.66 -36.57
N GLU A 54 27.79 -0.57 -36.96
CA GLU A 54 28.18 -0.08 -38.29
C GLU A 54 27.75 -1.05 -39.40
N ASN A 55 27.65 -2.33 -39.07
CA ASN A 55 27.22 -3.39 -39.98
C ASN A 55 25.71 -3.69 -39.92
N MET A 56 24.96 -3.06 -39.01
CA MET A 56 23.51 -3.26 -38.91
C MET A 56 22.73 -2.30 -39.81
N THR A 57 21.74 -2.84 -40.52
CA THR A 57 20.74 -2.02 -41.22
C THR A 57 19.88 -1.23 -40.22
N PRO A 58 19.26 -0.10 -40.62
CA PRO A 58 18.37 0.65 -39.74
C PRO A 58 17.19 -0.17 -39.17
N ALA A 59 16.71 -1.16 -39.92
CA ALA A 59 15.66 -2.08 -39.48
C ALA A 59 16.15 -3.01 -38.36
N GLU A 60 17.37 -3.55 -38.50
CA GLU A 60 17.99 -4.39 -37.47
C GLU A 60 18.29 -3.59 -36.20
N GLN A 61 18.79 -2.36 -36.33
CA GLN A 61 18.99 -1.47 -35.17
C GLN A 61 17.68 -1.17 -34.44
N LYS A 62 16.61 -0.89 -35.19
CA LYS A 62 15.26 -0.71 -34.62
C LYS A 62 14.79 -1.97 -33.90
N ARG A 63 14.91 -3.15 -34.52
CA ARG A 63 14.50 -4.43 -33.94
C ARG A 63 15.30 -4.75 -32.68
N HIS A 64 16.61 -4.53 -32.70
CA HIS A 64 17.49 -4.70 -31.53
C HIS A 64 17.06 -3.80 -30.38
N ARG A 65 16.88 -2.49 -30.66
CA ARG A 65 16.39 -1.51 -29.67
C ARG A 65 15.06 -1.93 -29.05
N GLU A 66 14.09 -2.30 -29.87
CA GLU A 66 12.77 -2.75 -29.39
C GLU A 66 12.87 -4.02 -28.56
N THR A 67 13.73 -4.96 -28.97
CA THR A 67 13.99 -6.21 -28.23
C THR A 67 14.59 -5.92 -26.85
N GLN A 68 15.61 -5.06 -26.77
CA GLN A 68 16.24 -4.64 -25.52
C GLN A 68 15.24 -3.96 -24.57
N LEU A 69 14.48 -2.99 -25.08
CA LEU A 69 13.46 -2.30 -24.29
C LEU A 69 12.32 -3.21 -23.84
N ASN A 70 12.01 -4.28 -24.58
CA ASN A 70 10.98 -5.25 -24.19
C ASN A 70 11.50 -6.24 -23.13
N GLN A 71 12.72 -6.75 -23.30
CA GLN A 71 13.32 -7.74 -22.40
C GLN A 71 13.76 -7.16 -21.07
N HIS A 72 14.07 -5.86 -21.05
CA HIS A 72 14.64 -5.20 -19.90
C HIS A 72 13.84 -3.95 -19.51
N PRO A 73 12.60 -4.12 -19.01
CA PRO A 73 11.86 -3.00 -18.45
C PRO A 73 12.62 -2.41 -17.27
N ASN A 74 12.45 -1.11 -17.02
CA ASN A 74 13.13 -0.41 -15.95
C ASN A 74 14.68 -0.37 -16.03
N ILE A 75 15.27 -0.71 -17.18
CA ILE A 75 16.68 -0.43 -17.48
C ILE A 75 16.78 0.84 -18.34
N LEU A 76 17.64 1.76 -17.93
CA LEU A 76 17.95 2.97 -18.67
C LEU A 76 19.05 2.66 -19.69
N PHE A 77 18.75 2.84 -20.97
CA PHE A 77 19.72 2.63 -22.03
C PHE A 77 20.33 3.93 -22.52
N ARG A 78 21.65 3.98 -22.57
CA ARG A 78 22.43 5.07 -23.15
C ARG A 78 22.62 4.84 -24.64
N ILE A 79 22.39 5.88 -25.43
CA ILE A 79 22.81 5.92 -26.84
C ILE A 79 23.90 6.96 -26.99
N ASN A 80 25.09 6.48 -27.32
CA ASN A 80 26.25 7.32 -27.65
C ASN A 80 26.35 7.50 -29.17
N ARG A 81 26.72 8.71 -29.61
CA ARG A 81 27.05 9.02 -31.01
C ARG A 81 28.39 9.74 -31.05
N LYS A 82 29.39 9.17 -31.74
CA LYS A 82 30.77 9.69 -31.76
C LYS A 82 31.32 9.89 -30.34
N ASP A 83 31.18 8.87 -29.51
CA ASP A 83 31.65 8.85 -28.10
C ASP A 83 31.04 9.92 -27.20
N ARG A 84 29.86 10.44 -27.58
CA ARG A 84 29.11 11.41 -26.79
C ARG A 84 27.71 10.90 -26.51
N LEU A 85 27.29 10.98 -25.25
CA LEU A 85 25.93 10.68 -24.83
C LEU A 85 24.95 11.60 -25.57
N HIS A 86 24.02 11.01 -26.31
CA HIS A 86 23.10 11.76 -27.17
C HIS A 86 21.66 11.69 -26.68
N VAL A 87 21.19 10.49 -26.38
CA VAL A 87 19.80 10.21 -26.00
C VAL A 87 19.80 9.09 -24.96
N LEU A 88 18.86 9.16 -24.02
CA LEU A 88 18.53 8.01 -23.16
C LEU A 88 17.21 7.41 -23.60
N LEU A 89 17.14 6.10 -23.58
CA LEU A 89 15.95 5.34 -23.87
C LEU A 89 15.55 4.54 -22.66
N PHE A 90 14.27 4.61 -22.34
CA PHE A 90 13.75 4.00 -21.14
C PHE A 90 12.34 3.50 -21.38
N ARG A 91 12.00 2.35 -20.81
CA ARG A 91 10.62 1.85 -20.77
C ARG A 91 10.23 1.60 -19.32
N PRO A 92 9.82 2.66 -18.60
CA PRO A 92 9.43 2.53 -17.21
C PRO A 92 8.17 1.70 -17.05
N THR A 93 8.03 1.10 -15.87
CA THR A 93 6.74 0.84 -15.26
C THR A 93 6.31 2.07 -14.46
N GLY A 94 5.03 2.43 -14.47
CA GLY A 94 4.49 3.54 -13.65
C GLY A 94 4.85 4.93 -14.19
N ASP A 95 4.34 5.27 -15.38
CA ASP A 95 4.75 6.45 -16.14
C ASP A 95 4.55 7.78 -15.40
N SER A 96 3.49 7.90 -14.61
CA SER A 96 3.17 9.12 -13.87
C SER A 96 4.25 9.51 -12.86
N TRP A 97 4.81 8.54 -12.13
CA TRP A 97 5.87 8.79 -11.16
C TRP A 97 7.14 9.31 -11.83
N TRP A 98 7.56 8.64 -12.91
CA TRP A 98 8.75 9.04 -13.67
C TRP A 98 8.58 10.41 -14.33
N ILE A 99 7.37 10.74 -14.82
CA ILE A 99 7.07 12.07 -15.36
C ILE A 99 7.30 13.14 -14.31
N ASN A 100 6.85 12.94 -13.09
CA ASN A 100 6.98 13.93 -12.02
C ASN A 100 8.44 14.09 -11.60
N ILE A 101 9.16 13.00 -11.35
CA ILE A 101 10.59 13.02 -11.00
C ILE A 101 11.42 13.75 -12.05
N ILE A 102 11.18 13.47 -13.34
CA ILE A 102 11.94 14.11 -14.42
C ILE A 102 11.65 15.61 -14.48
N LYS A 103 10.38 16.01 -14.35
CA LYS A 103 9.99 17.42 -14.39
C LYS A 103 10.50 18.21 -13.18
N GLU A 104 10.48 17.62 -12.00
CA GLU A 104 10.82 18.28 -10.75
C GLU A 104 12.34 18.38 -10.55
N ASN A 105 13.09 17.33 -10.90
CA ASN A 105 14.52 17.24 -10.57
C ASN A 105 15.46 17.49 -11.76
N TYR A 106 14.95 17.47 -13.01
CA TYR A 106 15.76 17.54 -14.22
C TYR A 106 15.21 18.51 -15.26
N GLY A 107 15.11 19.79 -14.89
CA GLY A 107 14.57 20.84 -15.77
C GLY A 107 15.29 21.02 -17.12
N GLY A 108 16.52 20.51 -17.28
CA GLY A 108 17.27 20.51 -18.55
C GLY A 108 17.06 19.30 -19.45
N ILE A 109 16.21 18.34 -19.03
CA ILE A 109 15.89 17.13 -19.79
C ILE A 109 14.48 17.25 -20.38
N PHE A 110 14.38 16.99 -21.68
CA PHE A 110 13.14 16.87 -22.42
C PHE A 110 12.79 15.39 -22.59
N ALA A 111 11.66 14.99 -22.00
CA ALA A 111 11.11 13.65 -22.15
C ALA A 111 10.03 13.63 -23.25
N GLN A 112 10.23 12.77 -24.25
CA GLN A 112 9.24 12.48 -25.27
C GLN A 112 8.73 11.05 -25.14
N TRP A 113 7.42 10.90 -25.03
CA TRP A 113 6.77 9.60 -24.96
C TRP A 113 6.34 9.12 -26.34
N THR A 114 6.66 7.87 -26.63
CA THR A 114 6.22 7.18 -27.85
C THR A 114 5.23 6.09 -27.48
N PHE A 115 4.01 6.27 -27.98
CA PHE A 115 2.90 5.34 -27.80
C PHE A 115 3.01 4.27 -28.89
N GLN A 116 3.22 3.01 -28.49
CA GLN A 116 3.06 1.89 -29.39
C GLN A 116 1.62 1.39 -29.29
N HIS A 117 0.84 1.62 -30.34
CA HIS A 117 -0.44 0.96 -30.52
C HIS A 117 -0.16 -0.47 -30.97
N ALA A 118 -0.27 -1.42 -30.04
CA ALA A 118 -0.39 -2.83 -30.37
C ALA A 118 -1.80 -3.25 -29.97
N ASP A 119 -2.56 -3.78 -30.93
CA ASP A 119 -4.01 -3.98 -30.80
C ASP A 119 -4.44 -4.90 -29.64
N ASN A 120 -3.50 -5.61 -28.98
CA ASN A 120 -3.80 -6.62 -27.96
C ASN A 120 -2.75 -6.73 -26.82
N GLN A 121 -1.87 -5.75 -26.60
CA GLN A 121 -0.93 -5.79 -25.46
C GLN A 121 -1.01 -4.53 -24.60
N PRO A 122 -0.81 -4.65 -23.27
CA PRO A 122 -0.76 -3.50 -22.38
C PRO A 122 0.29 -2.52 -22.91
N ILE A 123 -0.16 -1.30 -23.20
CA ILE A 123 0.60 -0.26 -23.88
C ILE A 123 1.81 0.07 -22.99
N ARG A 124 3.02 -0.32 -23.39
CA ARG A 124 4.25 0.10 -22.70
C ARG A 124 4.88 1.26 -23.44
N HIS A 125 4.79 2.45 -22.87
CA HIS A 125 5.34 3.66 -23.47
C HIS A 125 6.87 3.61 -23.42
N ALA A 126 7.52 3.87 -24.56
CA ALA A 126 8.96 4.12 -24.56
C ALA A 126 9.18 5.63 -24.39
N MET A 127 10.01 5.98 -23.41
CA MET A 127 10.42 7.32 -23.09
C MET A 127 11.79 7.59 -23.73
N ASN A 128 11.85 8.63 -24.55
CA ASN A 128 13.09 9.16 -25.09
C ASN A 128 13.47 10.42 -24.29
N LEU A 129 14.65 10.43 -23.68
CA LEU A 129 15.17 11.60 -22.99
C LEU A 129 16.28 12.22 -23.81
N SER A 130 16.16 13.52 -24.04
CA SER A 130 17.16 14.34 -24.71
C SER A 130 17.36 15.65 -23.94
N GLY A 131 18.51 16.29 -24.07
CA GLY A 131 18.79 17.50 -23.29
C GLY A 131 20.26 17.84 -23.26
N ASN A 132 20.65 18.68 -22.29
CA ASN A 132 22.06 18.96 -22.03
C ASN A 132 22.78 17.66 -21.61
N ARG A 133 23.97 17.42 -22.16
CA ARG A 133 24.83 16.28 -21.82
C ARG A 133 25.04 16.14 -20.32
N ASP A 134 25.32 17.23 -19.62
CA ASP A 134 25.64 17.19 -18.19
C ASP A 134 24.41 16.77 -17.37
N GLU A 135 23.22 17.22 -17.78
CA GLU A 135 21.95 16.83 -17.18
C GLU A 135 21.62 15.35 -17.48
N LEU A 136 21.82 14.90 -18.71
CA LEU A 136 21.63 13.49 -19.08
C LEU A 136 22.59 12.57 -18.32
N GLN A 137 23.83 13.00 -18.11
CA GLN A 137 24.81 12.27 -17.32
C GLN A 137 24.41 12.24 -15.85
N ARG A 138 24.00 13.38 -15.27
CA ARG A 138 23.49 13.44 -13.90
C ARG A 138 22.31 12.47 -13.72
N PHE A 139 21.37 12.45 -14.67
CA PHE A 139 20.26 11.51 -14.63
C PHE A 139 20.73 10.05 -14.68
N CYS A 140 21.74 9.71 -15.48
CA CYS A 140 22.31 8.34 -15.48
C CYS A 140 22.91 7.98 -14.13
N ASP A 141 23.65 8.90 -13.52
CA ASP A 141 24.36 8.66 -12.26
C ASP A 141 23.37 8.50 -11.09
N GLU A 142 22.27 9.25 -11.10
CA GLU A 142 21.20 9.22 -10.08
C GLU A 142 20.10 8.18 -10.39
N PHE A 143 20.09 7.59 -11.59
CA PHE A 143 19.04 6.65 -12.02
C PHE A 143 18.82 5.47 -11.06
N PRO A 144 19.87 4.82 -10.49
CA PRO A 144 19.68 3.70 -9.56
C PRO A 144 18.97 4.11 -8.27
N ASP A 145 19.30 5.28 -7.72
CA ASP A 145 18.64 5.80 -6.52
C ASP A 145 17.18 6.19 -6.84
N ASN A 146 16.93 6.79 -8.01
CA ASN A 146 15.57 7.03 -8.50
C ASN A 146 14.78 5.73 -8.69
N LEU A 147 15.40 4.69 -9.23
CA LEU A 147 14.75 3.39 -9.42
C LEU A 147 14.42 2.71 -8.08
N GLU A 148 15.28 2.86 -7.07
CA GLU A 148 15.01 2.39 -5.71
C GLU A 148 13.84 3.17 -5.08
N ALA A 149 13.82 4.49 -5.22
CA ALA A 149 12.71 5.34 -4.76
C ALA A 149 11.39 4.97 -5.46
N PHE A 150 11.43 4.69 -6.76
CA PHE A 150 10.26 4.21 -7.52
C PHE A 150 9.73 2.89 -6.95
N ARG A 151 10.62 1.91 -6.69
CA ARG A 151 10.22 0.61 -6.13
C ARG A 151 9.61 0.77 -4.74
N ALA A 152 10.19 1.62 -3.90
CA ALA A 152 9.63 1.93 -2.58
C ALA A 152 8.22 2.54 -2.70
N HIS A 153 8.02 3.48 -3.63
CA HIS A 153 6.71 4.08 -3.89
C HIS A 153 5.68 3.06 -4.39
N VAL A 154 6.07 2.14 -5.28
CA VAL A 154 5.17 1.07 -5.73
C VAL A 154 4.78 0.16 -4.57
N GLN A 155 5.73 -0.24 -3.73
CA GLN A 155 5.46 -1.07 -2.56
C GLN A 155 4.50 -0.37 -1.58
N GLU A 156 4.73 0.91 -1.29
CA GLU A 156 3.83 1.68 -0.41
C GLU A 156 2.40 1.73 -0.96
N ASN A 157 2.22 1.91 -2.27
CA ASN A 157 0.90 1.89 -2.89
C ASN A 157 0.24 0.50 -2.83
N GLU A 158 1.01 -0.58 -2.94
CA GLU A 158 0.51 -1.94 -2.76
C GLU A 158 0.04 -2.16 -1.31
N ASP A 159 0.86 -1.78 -0.34
CA ASP A 159 0.52 -1.87 1.09
C ASP A 159 -0.74 -1.05 1.42
N GLN A 160 -0.87 0.15 0.83
CA GLN A 160 -2.08 0.98 0.97
C GLN A 160 -3.30 0.34 0.32
N ARG A 161 -3.15 -0.40 -0.78
CA ARG A 161 -4.26 -1.12 -1.41
C ARG A 161 -4.73 -2.26 -0.51
N ASP A 162 -3.82 -3.05 0.02
CA ASP A 162 -4.13 -4.17 0.90
C ASP A 162 -4.81 -3.69 2.20
N GLN A 163 -4.40 -2.53 2.72
CA GLN A 163 -5.09 -1.87 3.83
C GLN A 163 -6.52 -1.45 3.48
N ARG A 164 -6.78 -0.95 2.25
CA ARG A 164 -8.13 -0.59 1.82
C ARG A 164 -9.04 -1.81 1.68
N GLU A 165 -8.50 -2.92 1.18
CA GLU A 165 -9.23 -4.20 1.10
C GLU A 165 -9.60 -4.68 2.51
N THR A 166 -8.65 -4.67 3.45
CA THR A 166 -8.90 -5.03 4.85
C THR A 166 -9.97 -4.14 5.50
N ILE A 167 -9.97 -2.83 5.22
CA ILE A 167 -10.99 -1.90 5.74
C ILE A 167 -12.38 -2.23 5.18
N GLU A 168 -12.46 -2.66 3.93
CA GLU A 168 -13.74 -3.01 3.30
C GLU A 168 -14.31 -4.30 3.90
N ASP A 169 -13.49 -5.34 4.09
CA ASP A 169 -13.89 -6.58 4.75
C ASP A 169 -14.41 -6.33 6.19
N LEU A 170 -13.73 -5.44 6.92
CA LEU A 170 -14.17 -5.05 8.27
C LEU A 170 -15.50 -4.29 8.25
N ARG A 171 -15.78 -3.49 7.21
CA ARG A 171 -17.07 -2.81 7.07
C ARG A 171 -18.21 -3.78 6.80
N GLU A 172 -17.98 -4.75 5.93
CA GLU A 172 -18.94 -5.83 5.66
C GLU A 172 -19.27 -6.58 6.95
N THR A 173 -18.24 -6.99 7.70
CA THR A 173 -18.42 -7.66 9.00
C THR A 173 -19.21 -6.82 10.00
N ILE A 174 -18.95 -5.50 10.06
CA ILE A 174 -19.69 -4.58 10.94
C ILE A 174 -21.16 -4.51 10.54
N GLU A 175 -21.46 -4.52 9.24
CA GLU A 175 -22.84 -4.44 8.76
C GLU A 175 -23.62 -5.73 9.10
N GLU A 176 -23.02 -6.90 8.89
CA GLU A 176 -23.60 -8.19 9.31
C GLU A 176 -23.90 -8.21 10.83
N GLN A 177 -22.97 -7.67 11.63
CA GLN A 177 -23.16 -7.56 13.08
C GLN A 177 -24.31 -6.63 13.45
N LYS A 178 -24.52 -5.53 12.72
CA LYS A 178 -25.65 -4.63 12.97
C LYS A 178 -26.97 -5.30 12.64
N GLU A 179 -27.06 -6.01 11.52
CA GLU A 179 -28.25 -6.78 11.14
C GLU A 179 -28.59 -7.79 12.24
N THR A 180 -27.59 -8.55 12.71
CA THR A 180 -27.76 -9.50 13.82
C THR A 180 -28.25 -8.82 15.11
N ILE A 181 -27.72 -7.64 15.44
CA ILE A 181 -28.15 -6.88 16.62
C ILE A 181 -29.61 -6.40 16.47
N GLU A 182 -30.02 -6.02 15.26
CA GLU A 182 -31.40 -5.59 15.01
C GLU A 182 -32.38 -6.77 15.15
N GLU A 183 -32.07 -7.94 14.59
CA GLU A 183 -32.87 -9.16 14.78
C GLU A 183 -33.01 -9.54 16.26
N GLN A 184 -31.92 -9.39 17.03
CA GLN A 184 -31.95 -9.63 18.47
C GLN A 184 -32.83 -8.61 19.20
N ARG A 185 -32.85 -7.34 18.77
CA ARG A 185 -33.72 -6.31 19.35
C ARG A 185 -35.18 -6.62 19.10
N GLU A 186 -35.54 -6.99 17.88
CA GLU A 186 -36.90 -7.41 17.53
C GLU A 186 -37.35 -8.60 18.41
N THR A 187 -36.49 -9.60 18.56
CA THR A 187 -36.78 -10.75 19.45
C THR A 187 -37.01 -10.33 20.90
N ILE A 188 -36.20 -9.40 21.43
CA ILE A 188 -36.36 -8.88 22.80
C ILE A 188 -37.67 -8.10 22.94
N GLU A 189 -38.08 -7.34 21.92
CA GLU A 189 -39.35 -6.62 21.94
C GLU A 189 -40.55 -7.59 21.98
N ASP A 190 -40.51 -8.65 21.17
CA ASP A 190 -41.51 -9.71 21.17
C ASP A 190 -41.59 -10.44 22.53
N ASP A 191 -40.44 -10.80 23.11
CA ASP A 191 -40.36 -11.43 24.42
C ASP A 191 -40.94 -10.52 25.52
N ASN A 192 -40.64 -9.22 25.47
CA ASN A 192 -41.19 -8.24 26.43
C ASN A 192 -42.71 -8.11 26.30
N ALA A 193 -43.26 -8.12 25.10
CA ALA A 193 -44.71 -8.11 24.89
C ALA A 193 -45.36 -9.37 25.50
N ALA A 194 -44.77 -10.55 25.26
CA ALA A 194 -45.25 -11.80 25.84
C ALA A 194 -45.19 -11.80 27.39
N ILE A 195 -44.14 -11.23 27.99
CA ILE A 195 -44.04 -11.06 29.43
C ILE A 195 -45.16 -10.16 29.96
N GLN A 196 -45.44 -9.02 29.30
CA GLN A 196 -46.50 -8.11 29.72
C GLN A 196 -47.88 -8.78 29.71
N ASP A 197 -48.19 -9.56 28.67
CA ASP A 197 -49.44 -10.33 28.56
C ASP A 197 -49.56 -11.36 29.70
N LEU A 198 -48.48 -12.06 30.02
CA LEU A 198 -48.45 -13.02 31.14
C LEU A 198 -48.65 -12.32 32.50
N GLU A 199 -48.02 -11.16 32.71
CA GLU A 199 -48.20 -10.38 33.93
C GLU A 199 -49.63 -9.87 34.10
N GLU A 200 -50.29 -9.46 33.02
CA GLU A 200 -51.71 -9.09 33.03
C GLU A 200 -52.57 -10.31 33.39
N ARG A 201 -52.32 -11.46 32.76
CA ARG A 201 -53.05 -12.69 33.05
C ARG A 201 -52.91 -13.15 34.50
N ILE A 202 -51.71 -13.06 35.07
CA ILE A 202 -51.47 -13.35 36.49
C ILE A 202 -52.29 -12.39 37.37
N ARG A 203 -52.30 -11.09 37.06
CA ARG A 203 -53.10 -10.09 37.79
C ARG A 203 -54.60 -10.40 37.74
N GLU A 204 -55.14 -10.83 36.60
CA GLU A 204 -56.54 -11.25 36.47
C GLU A 204 -56.86 -12.45 37.35
N LEU A 205 -56.04 -13.50 37.28
CA LEU A 205 -56.21 -14.72 38.06
C LEU A 205 -56.12 -14.46 39.56
N ASP A 206 -55.24 -13.56 39.99
CA ASP A 206 -55.14 -13.12 41.38
C ASP A 206 -56.42 -12.41 41.85
N LEU A 207 -57.02 -11.55 41.02
CA LEU A 207 -58.27 -10.88 41.33
C LEU A 207 -59.44 -11.87 41.42
N GLU A 208 -59.50 -12.84 40.51
CA GLU A 208 -60.49 -13.91 40.52
C GLU A 208 -60.37 -14.79 41.77
N ASN A 209 -59.15 -15.24 42.10
CA ASN A 209 -58.87 -15.99 43.33
C ASN A 209 -59.30 -15.21 44.58
N ARG A 210 -59.03 -13.90 44.66
CA ARG A 210 -59.50 -13.05 45.77
C ARG A 210 -61.03 -12.93 45.82
N ARG A 211 -61.74 -12.98 44.68
CA ARG A 211 -63.21 -12.99 44.64
C ARG A 211 -63.76 -14.32 45.16
N LEU A 212 -63.22 -15.45 44.69
CA LEU A 212 -63.63 -16.78 45.12
C LEU A 212 -63.42 -16.99 46.63
N ARG A 213 -62.25 -16.58 47.17
CA ARG A 213 -61.99 -16.64 48.61
C ARG A 213 -63.01 -15.84 49.43
N ARG A 214 -63.43 -14.66 48.95
CA ARG A 214 -64.48 -13.86 49.60
C ARG A 214 -65.85 -14.53 49.54
N GLN A 215 -66.20 -15.16 48.42
CA GLN A 215 -67.45 -15.90 48.28
C GLN A 215 -67.49 -17.09 49.25
N HIS A 216 -66.40 -17.84 49.37
CA HIS A 216 -66.30 -18.98 50.29
C HIS A 216 -66.52 -18.54 51.75
N LEU A 217 -65.83 -17.48 52.19
CA LEU A 217 -65.99 -16.91 53.52
C LEU A 217 -67.43 -16.45 53.83
N ASN A 218 -68.17 -15.99 52.82
CA ASN A 218 -69.57 -15.60 52.98
C ASN A 218 -70.53 -16.80 53.08
N HIS A 219 -70.23 -17.92 52.42
CA HIS A 219 -71.04 -19.14 52.51
C HIS A 219 -70.81 -19.91 53.82
N GLU A 220 -69.61 -19.81 54.40
CA GLU A 220 -69.26 -20.50 55.65
C GLU A 220 -69.72 -19.77 56.92
N ARG A 221 -70.28 -18.57 56.83
CA ARG A 221 -70.88 -17.91 58.00
C ARG A 221 -72.21 -18.60 58.36
N PRO A 222 -72.30 -19.34 59.48
CA PRO A 222 -73.57 -19.92 59.88
C PRO A 222 -74.53 -18.77 60.24
N CYS A 223 -75.71 -18.76 59.60
CA CYS A 223 -76.82 -17.92 60.04
C CYS A 223 -77.21 -18.36 61.45
N PHE A 224 -76.73 -17.65 62.47
CA PHE A 224 -77.26 -17.81 63.81
C PHE A 224 -78.70 -17.29 63.82
N PRO A 225 -79.70 -18.15 64.07
CA PRO A 225 -81.06 -17.67 64.27
C PRO A 225 -81.10 -16.85 65.57
N GLN A 226 -81.69 -15.65 65.50
CA GLN A 226 -82.00 -14.83 66.67
C GLN A 226 -83.21 -15.38 67.42
#